data_AF-A0A378XZ63-F1
#
_entry.id   AF-A0A378XZ63-F1
#
_cell.length_a   1.000
_cell.length_b   1.000
_cell.length_c   1.000
_cell.angle_alpha   90.00
_cell.angle_beta   90.00
_cell.angle_gamma   90.00
#
_symmetry.space_group_name_H-M   'P 1'
#
loop_
_entity.id
_entity.type
_entity.pdbx_description
1 polymer ?
#
loop_
_entity_poly.entity_id
_entity_poly.type
_entity_poly.pdbx_seq_one_letter_code
_entity_poly.pdbx_strand_id
1 'polypeptide(L)'
;MYSQVKLSLRMTENKVLKVNNEISKLPRCGHDDFITLNGDIINAKITLNYGLKTLIEFLKELEQQMMCDELTFVGYFSSEERNIERTNLYLYKNRFFLIKSESIDGYGYSDTQYKITDLHNSPIVYYQSDFEEEKDNMFFVGKFIEDSDIQ
;
A
#
# COMPACT_ATOMS: atom_id res chain seq x y z
N MET A 1 16.39 -11.54 4.80
CA MET A 1 15.20 -11.19 4.02
C MET A 1 14.14 -10.68 4.98
N TYR A 2 13.92 -9.36 5.00
CA TYR A 2 12.86 -8.75 5.79
C TYR A 2 11.79 -8.13 4.90
N SER A 3 10.59 -8.01 5.45
CA SER A 3 9.48 -7.24 4.88
C SER A 3 8.99 -6.26 5.94
N GLN A 4 8.72 -5.02 5.54
CA GLN A 4 8.28 -3.97 6.42
C GLN A 4 7.09 -3.23 5.83
N VAL A 5 6.16 -2.86 6.71
CA VAL A 5 5.10 -1.90 6.41
C VAL A 5 5.05 -0.83 7.48
N LYS A 6 4.89 0.41 7.03
CA LYS A 6 4.57 1.55 7.89
C LYS A 6 3.29 2.17 7.36
N LEU A 7 2.24 2.21 8.17
CA LEU A 7 0.93 2.70 7.75
C LEU A 7 0.24 3.57 8.80
N SER A 8 -0.64 4.44 8.32
CA SER A 8 -1.60 5.22 9.09
C SER A 8 -2.96 5.10 8.39
N LEU A 9 -3.95 4.56 9.10
CA LEU A 9 -5.25 4.20 8.54
C LEU A 9 -6.37 4.65 9.46
N ARG A 10 -7.39 5.28 8.89
CA ARG A 10 -8.66 5.50 9.58
C ARG A 10 -9.57 4.30 9.34
N MET A 11 -10.14 3.75 10.41
CA MET A 11 -11.05 2.61 10.40
C MET A 11 -12.38 3.01 11.01
N THR A 12 -13.45 2.28 10.73
CA THR A 12 -14.72 2.47 11.45
C THR A 12 -14.64 1.90 12.88
N GLU A 13 -15.20 2.59 13.88
CA GLU A 13 -15.04 2.28 15.32
C GLU A 13 -15.27 0.79 15.70
N ASN A 14 -16.29 0.13 15.14
CA ASN A 14 -16.64 -1.26 15.46
C ASN A 14 -15.57 -2.29 15.08
N LYS A 15 -14.60 -1.91 14.24
CA LYS A 15 -13.63 -2.84 13.63
C LYS A 15 -12.23 -2.78 14.26
N VAL A 16 -11.99 -1.81 15.16
CA VAL A 16 -10.70 -1.57 15.84
C VAL A 16 -10.28 -2.72 16.76
N LEU A 17 -11.23 -3.34 17.47
CA LEU A 17 -10.95 -4.40 18.46
C LEU A 17 -10.43 -5.71 17.82
N LYS A 18 -10.97 -6.10 16.65
CA LYS A 18 -10.57 -7.34 15.97
C LYS A 18 -9.15 -7.25 15.43
N VAL A 19 -8.82 -6.10 14.84
CA VAL A 19 -7.48 -5.83 14.28
C VAL A 19 -6.42 -5.82 15.38
N ASN A 20 -6.70 -5.24 16.54
CA ASN A 20 -5.76 -5.21 17.66
C ASN A 20 -5.30 -6.62 18.09
N ASN A 21 -6.22 -7.58 18.12
CA ASN A 21 -5.93 -8.97 18.49
C ASN A 21 -5.05 -9.67 17.46
N GLU A 22 -5.28 -9.46 16.16
CA GLU A 22 -4.45 -10.06 15.10
C GLU A 22 -3.05 -9.43 15.06
N ILE A 23 -2.96 -8.12 15.23
CA ILE A 23 -1.68 -7.39 15.30
C ILE A 23 -0.80 -7.88 16.45
N SER A 24 -1.39 -8.09 17.63
CA SER A 24 -0.65 -8.49 18.83
C SER A 24 0.10 -9.81 18.67
N LYS A 25 -0.32 -10.66 17.72
CA LYS A 25 0.24 -11.98 17.43
C LYS A 25 1.36 -11.94 16.39
N LEU A 26 1.60 -10.82 15.72
CA LEU A 26 2.59 -10.73 14.66
C LEU A 26 4.01 -10.83 15.26
N PRO A 27 4.88 -11.72 14.73
CA PRO A 27 6.24 -11.93 15.22
C PRO A 27 7.17 -10.80 14.74
N ARG A 28 6.98 -9.62 15.32
CA ARG A 28 7.73 -8.38 15.04
C ARG A 28 9.20 -8.54 15.40
N CYS A 29 10.08 -8.13 14.51
CA CYS A 29 11.53 -8.17 14.72
C CYS A 29 12.21 -6.80 14.59
N GLY A 30 11.48 -5.74 14.23
CA GLY A 30 12.04 -4.39 14.15
C GLY A 30 12.19 -3.74 15.53
N HIS A 31 13.33 -3.09 15.76
CA HIS A 31 13.62 -2.41 17.03
C HIS A 31 12.60 -1.29 17.36
N ASP A 32 12.14 -0.57 16.33
CA ASP A 32 11.15 0.51 16.47
C ASP A 32 9.75 0.11 15.96
N ASP A 33 9.45 -1.19 15.92
CA ASP A 33 8.10 -1.61 15.54
C ASP A 33 7.09 -1.18 16.61
N PHE A 34 6.00 -0.56 16.17
CA PHE A 34 4.95 -0.06 17.05
C PHE A 34 3.58 -0.26 16.41
N ILE A 35 2.57 -0.37 17.26
CA ILE A 35 1.17 -0.17 16.86
C ILE A 35 0.53 0.75 17.89
N THR A 36 -0.14 1.80 17.42
CA THR A 36 -0.95 2.67 18.25
C THR A 36 -2.36 2.80 17.68
N LEU A 37 -3.34 2.78 18.58
CA LEU A 37 -4.76 2.97 18.26
C LEU A 37 -5.20 4.27 18.93
N ASN A 38 -5.49 5.28 18.12
CA ASN A 38 -5.93 6.60 18.58
C ASN A 38 -7.35 6.83 18.08
N GLY A 39 -8.33 6.38 18.85
CA GLY A 39 -9.73 6.38 18.45
C GLY A 39 -9.96 5.47 17.25
N ASP A 40 -10.31 6.07 16.11
CA ASP A 40 -10.58 5.41 14.85
C ASP A 40 -9.33 5.26 13.96
N ILE A 41 -8.15 5.72 14.42
CA ILE A 41 -6.90 5.67 13.64
C ILE A 41 -5.95 4.57 14.15
N ILE A 42 -5.49 3.72 13.24
CA ILE A 42 -4.34 2.84 13.43
C ILE A 42 -3.09 3.51 12.88
N ASN A 43 -2.03 3.56 13.69
CA ASN A 43 -0.68 3.76 13.18
C ASN A 43 0.13 2.51 13.48
N ALA A 44 0.83 1.98 12.47
CA ALA A 44 1.65 0.79 12.64
C ALA A 44 2.97 0.92 11.89
N LYS A 45 4.04 0.41 12.50
CA LYS A 45 5.29 0.04 11.85
C LYS A 45 5.58 -1.41 12.25
N ILE A 46 5.62 -2.29 11.26
CA ILE A 46 5.75 -3.73 11.46
C ILE A 46 6.84 -4.23 10.54
N THR A 47 7.83 -4.91 11.10
CA THR A 47 8.94 -5.53 10.39
C THR A 47 8.95 -7.02 10.72
N LEU A 48 8.92 -7.87 9.71
CA LEU A 48 8.98 -9.32 9.86
C LEU A 48 10.18 -9.90 9.09
N ASN A 49 10.85 -10.89 9.68
CA ASN A 49 11.87 -11.69 8.99
C ASN A 49 11.21 -12.84 8.22
N TYR A 50 11.51 -12.98 6.93
CA TYR A 50 10.93 -13.99 6.03
C TYR A 50 9.39 -14.05 6.12
N GLY A 51 8.77 -12.89 6.32
CA GLY A 51 7.38 -12.75 6.76
C GLY A 51 6.48 -12.03 5.74
N LEU A 52 6.90 -11.89 4.48
CA LEU A 52 6.10 -11.22 3.45
C LEU A 52 4.66 -11.76 3.39
N LYS A 53 4.50 -13.09 3.42
CA LYS A 53 3.17 -13.72 3.40
C LYS A 53 2.33 -13.28 4.59
N THR A 54 2.89 -13.36 5.80
CA THR A 54 2.22 -12.94 7.03
C THR A 54 1.86 -11.46 7.00
N LEU A 55 2.74 -10.62 6.44
CA LEU A 55 2.51 -9.19 6.31
C LEU A 55 1.41 -8.87 5.29
N ILE A 56 1.37 -9.60 4.17
CA ILE A 56 0.28 -9.50 3.19
C ILE A 56 -1.04 -9.96 3.83
N GLU A 57 -1.07 -11.09 4.52
CA GLU A 57 -2.27 -11.59 5.25
C GLU A 57 -2.79 -10.56 6.24
N PHE A 58 -1.89 -9.91 6.98
CA PHE A 58 -2.25 -8.80 7.87
C PHE A 58 -2.91 -7.64 7.11
N LEU A 59 -2.34 -7.21 5.98
CA LEU A 59 -2.94 -6.17 5.14
C LEU A 59 -4.32 -6.61 4.63
N LYS A 60 -4.51 -7.88 4.22
CA LYS A 60 -5.83 -8.40 3.80
C LYS A 60 -6.87 -8.34 4.91
N GLU A 61 -6.48 -8.62 6.15
CA GLU A 61 -7.40 -8.49 7.28
C GLU A 61 -7.79 -7.02 7.49
N LEU A 62 -6.84 -6.09 7.39
CA LEU A 62 -7.16 -4.66 7.48
C LEU A 62 -8.16 -4.22 6.40
N GLU A 63 -8.00 -4.68 5.17
CA GLU A 63 -8.90 -4.36 4.05
C GLU A 63 -10.36 -4.71 4.34
N GLN A 64 -10.61 -5.89 4.89
CA GLN A 64 -11.97 -6.30 5.32
C GLN A 64 -12.53 -5.37 6.41
N GLN A 65 -11.64 -4.67 7.11
CA GLN A 65 -12.00 -3.81 8.22
C GLN A 65 -12.15 -2.32 7.86
N MET A 66 -11.96 -1.93 6.60
CA MET A 66 -11.99 -0.53 6.18
C MET A 66 -13.20 -0.22 5.28
N MET A 67 -13.52 1.08 5.18
CA MET A 67 -14.38 1.64 4.14
C MET A 67 -13.67 2.87 3.58
N CYS A 68 -13.03 2.69 2.43
CA CYS A 68 -12.27 3.71 1.71
C CYS A 68 -12.56 3.56 0.22
N ASP A 69 -13.36 4.49 -0.30
CA ASP A 69 -13.74 4.52 -1.72
C ASP A 69 -12.80 5.41 -2.54
N GLU A 70 -12.02 6.27 -1.88
CA GLU A 70 -11.06 7.18 -2.51
C GLU A 70 -9.64 6.63 -2.46
N LEU A 71 -8.82 6.99 -3.45
CA LEU A 71 -7.40 6.61 -3.48
C LEU A 71 -6.66 7.43 -2.41
N THR A 72 -6.27 6.77 -1.34
CA THR A 72 -5.68 7.41 -0.16
C THR A 72 -4.25 6.95 0.04
N PHE A 73 -3.31 7.89 0.22
CA PHE A 73 -1.96 7.54 0.67
C PHE A 73 -2.01 7.09 2.13
N VAL A 74 -1.51 5.88 2.40
CA VAL A 74 -1.62 5.27 3.74
C VAL A 74 -0.26 4.90 4.33
N GLY A 75 0.82 4.97 3.55
CA GLY A 75 2.17 4.87 4.08
C GLY A 75 3.16 4.24 3.10
N TYR A 76 3.99 3.33 3.60
CA TYR A 76 5.08 2.73 2.84
C TYR A 76 5.19 1.23 3.07
N PHE A 77 5.67 0.54 2.05
CA PHE A 77 5.98 -0.87 2.08
C PHE A 77 7.37 -1.12 1.51
N SER A 78 8.11 -2.06 2.07
CA SER A 78 9.34 -2.59 1.50
C SER A 78 9.44 -4.09 1.76
N SER A 79 10.14 -4.78 0.88
CA SER A 79 10.36 -6.22 1.00
C SER A 79 11.61 -6.64 0.25
N GLU A 80 12.62 -7.12 0.98
CA GLU A 80 13.75 -7.83 0.35
C GLU A 80 13.23 -9.05 -0.42
N GLU A 81 12.23 -9.75 0.18
CA GLU A 81 11.22 -10.66 -0.40
C GLU A 81 11.09 -10.64 -1.92
N ARG A 82 10.64 -9.48 -2.39
CA ARG A 82 10.24 -9.22 -3.76
C ARG A 82 11.13 -8.20 -4.46
N ASN A 83 12.30 -7.89 -3.87
CA ASN A 83 13.14 -6.78 -4.30
C ASN A 83 12.35 -5.46 -4.44
N ILE A 84 11.48 -5.21 -3.47
CA ILE A 84 10.67 -3.99 -3.38
C ILE A 84 11.38 -3.06 -2.41
N GLU A 85 12.03 -2.04 -2.95
CA GLU A 85 12.50 -0.91 -2.16
C GLU A 85 11.32 -0.16 -1.53
N ARG A 86 11.60 0.77 -0.60
CA ARG A 86 10.58 1.58 0.06
C ARG A 86 9.68 2.27 -0.98
N THR A 87 8.47 1.75 -1.12
CA THR A 87 7.48 2.18 -2.11
C THR A 87 6.25 2.71 -1.41
N ASN A 88 5.61 3.73 -2.01
CA ASN A 88 4.37 4.31 -1.49
C ASN A 88 3.25 3.26 -1.50
N LEU A 89 2.57 3.15 -0.37
CA LEU A 89 1.43 2.28 -0.16
C LEU A 89 0.17 3.15 -0.17
N TYR A 90 -0.78 2.76 -1.02
CA TYR A 90 -2.07 3.41 -1.16
C TYR A 90 -3.20 2.44 -0.86
N LEU A 91 -4.33 2.97 -0.41
CA LEU A 91 -5.58 2.25 -0.23
C LEU A 91 -6.61 2.78 -1.21
N TYR A 92 -7.28 1.90 -1.95
CA TYR A 92 -8.37 2.26 -2.85
C TYR A 92 -9.40 1.13 -2.92
N LYS A 93 -10.69 1.45 -2.79
CA LYS A 93 -11.79 0.46 -2.71
C LYS A 93 -11.46 -0.69 -1.74
N ASN A 94 -10.93 -0.32 -0.58
CA ASN A 94 -10.44 -1.25 0.45
C ASN A 94 -9.34 -2.22 -0.01
N ARG A 95 -8.50 -1.86 -0.97
CA ARG A 95 -7.35 -2.68 -1.40
C ARG A 95 -6.04 -1.91 -1.36
N PHE A 96 -4.98 -2.57 -0.93
CA PHE A 96 -3.64 -2.00 -0.88
C PHE A 96 -2.89 -2.13 -2.21
N PHE A 97 -2.40 -1.00 -2.70
CA PHE A 97 -1.60 -0.91 -3.91
C PHE A 97 -0.25 -0.26 -3.62
N LEU A 98 0.81 -0.80 -4.24
CA LEU A 98 2.08 -0.10 -4.35
C LEU A 98 2.08 0.70 -5.63
N ILE A 99 2.35 2.00 -5.54
CA ILE A 99 2.43 2.88 -6.70
C ILE A 99 3.80 3.54 -6.71
N LYS A 100 4.58 3.31 -7.76
CA LYS A 100 5.87 3.94 -8.00
C LYS A 100 5.81 4.72 -9.31
N SER A 101 6.18 5.99 -9.28
CA SER A 101 6.38 6.79 -10.49
C SER A 101 7.86 6.81 -10.87
N GLU A 102 8.16 6.71 -12.15
CA GLU A 102 9.49 6.85 -12.72
C GLU A 102 9.41 7.86 -13.86
N SER A 103 10.23 8.91 -13.78
CA SER A 103 10.39 9.86 -14.88
C SER A 103 11.33 9.25 -15.91
N ILE A 104 10.92 9.26 -17.16
CA ILE A 104 11.73 8.81 -18.29
C ILE A 104 12.07 10.05 -19.12
N ASP A 105 13.35 10.42 -19.09
CA ASP A 105 13.87 11.51 -19.90
C ASP A 105 14.42 10.95 -21.23
N GLY A 106 13.84 11.37 -22.35
CA GLY A 106 14.25 10.92 -23.68
C GLY A 106 13.94 11.94 -24.78
N TYR A 107 14.92 12.22 -25.66
CA TYR A 107 14.75 13.05 -26.87
C TYR A 107 14.01 14.40 -26.69
N GLY A 108 14.16 15.06 -25.54
CA GLY A 108 13.58 16.39 -25.28
C GLY A 108 12.15 16.39 -24.74
N TYR A 109 11.62 15.22 -24.37
CA TYR A 109 10.35 15.07 -23.66
C TYR A 109 10.59 14.37 -22.31
N SER A 110 9.74 14.69 -21.32
CA SER A 110 9.72 14.04 -20.01
C SER A 110 8.39 13.31 -19.84
N ASP A 111 8.43 11.98 -19.83
CA ASP A 111 7.24 11.15 -19.60
C ASP A 111 7.27 10.60 -18.17
N THR A 112 6.09 10.42 -17.56
CA THR A 112 5.99 9.75 -16.26
C THR A 112 5.35 8.38 -16.43
N GLN A 113 6.07 7.33 -16.06
CA GLN A 113 5.54 5.98 -15.97
C GLN A 113 5.14 5.65 -14.54
N TYR A 114 3.98 5.02 -14.37
CA TYR A 114 3.48 4.51 -13.12
C TYR A 114 3.52 2.99 -13.11
N LYS A 115 4.16 2.44 -12.10
CA LYS A 115 4.14 1.02 -11.79
C LYS A 115 3.18 0.79 -10.64
N ILE A 116 2.07 0.11 -10.93
CA ILE A 116 1.02 -0.21 -9.96
C ILE A 116 1.11 -1.71 -9.65
N THR A 117 1.23 -2.06 -8.38
CA THR A 117 1.31 -3.44 -7.93
C THR A 117 0.22 -3.70 -6.89
N ASP A 118 -0.70 -4.59 -7.24
CA ASP A 118 -1.61 -5.20 -6.27
C ASP A 118 -0.82 -6.23 -5.44
N LEU A 119 -0.81 -6.04 -4.12
CA LEU A 119 -0.13 -6.94 -3.18
C LEU A 119 -0.77 -8.34 -3.14
N HIS A 120 -2.03 -8.49 -3.56
CA HIS A 120 -2.77 -9.75 -3.58
C HIS A 120 -2.44 -10.63 -4.76
N ASN A 121 -2.58 -10.08 -5.96
CA ASN A 121 -2.77 -10.88 -7.17
C ASN A 121 -1.55 -10.94 -8.07
N SER A 122 -0.55 -10.07 -7.86
CA SER A 122 0.69 -10.02 -8.64
C SER A 122 0.43 -10.27 -10.14
N PRO A 123 0.03 -9.22 -10.87
CA PRO A 123 1.07 -8.69 -11.74
C PRO A 123 1.35 -7.21 -11.46
N ILE A 124 2.57 -6.85 -11.80
CA ILE A 124 3.03 -5.48 -11.93
C ILE A 124 2.38 -4.95 -13.21
N VAL A 125 1.52 -3.95 -13.09
CA VAL A 125 0.95 -3.28 -14.26
C VAL A 125 1.70 -1.98 -14.49
N TYR A 126 2.29 -1.86 -15.68
CA TYR A 126 3.00 -0.66 -16.13
C TYR A 126 2.02 0.24 -16.86
N TYR A 127 1.98 1.50 -16.45
CA TYR A 127 1.19 2.54 -17.09
C TYR A 127 2.10 3.69 -17.49
N GLN A 128 1.89 4.24 -18.68
CA GLN A 128 2.58 5.43 -19.16
C GLN A 128 1.53 6.55 -19.27
N SER A 129 1.82 7.69 -18.64
CA SER A 129 1.01 8.90 -18.77
C SER A 129 1.78 9.92 -19.60
N ASP A 130 1.17 10.39 -20.68
CA ASP A 130 1.68 11.46 -21.54
C ASP A 130 1.20 12.86 -21.07
N PHE A 131 0.63 12.97 -19.86
CA PHE A 131 -0.03 14.20 -19.40
C PHE A 131 0.90 15.13 -18.59
N GLU A 132 0.94 16.41 -18.99
CA GLU A 132 1.75 17.49 -18.40
C GLU A 132 1.28 18.02 -17.02
N GLU A 133 0.14 17.57 -16.47
CA GLU A 133 -0.42 18.14 -15.22
C GLU A 133 -0.33 17.18 -14.01
N GLU A 134 0.60 17.47 -13.10
CA GLU A 134 0.88 16.70 -11.88
C GLU A 134 -0.31 16.50 -10.92
N LYS A 135 -1.38 17.29 -11.05
CA LYS A 135 -2.51 17.28 -10.11
C LYS A 135 -3.55 16.17 -10.35
N ASP A 136 -3.57 15.54 -11.52
CA ASP A 136 -4.53 14.48 -11.82
C ASP A 136 -3.96 13.05 -11.72
N ASN A 137 -2.68 12.89 -11.39
CA ASN A 137 -2.02 11.58 -11.39
C ASN A 137 -2.68 10.54 -10.46
N MET A 138 -3.15 10.96 -9.29
CA MET A 138 -3.88 10.08 -8.38
C MET A 138 -5.30 9.76 -8.87
N PHE A 139 -5.96 10.71 -9.53
CA PHE A 139 -7.26 10.47 -10.17
C PHE A 139 -7.12 9.47 -11.33
N PHE A 140 -6.08 9.61 -12.15
CA PHE A 140 -5.76 8.69 -13.23
C PHE A 140 -5.44 7.28 -12.71
N VAL A 141 -4.63 7.14 -11.66
CA VAL A 141 -4.35 5.82 -11.07
C VAL A 141 -5.60 5.18 -10.50
N GLY A 142 -6.47 5.96 -9.85
CA GLY A 142 -7.78 5.49 -9.41
C GLY A 142 -8.60 4.94 -10.57
N LYS A 143 -8.81 5.74 -11.62
CA LYS A 143 -9.51 5.32 -12.85
C LYS A 143 -8.90 4.08 -13.51
N PHE A 144 -7.58 4.03 -13.59
CA PHE A 144 -6.88 2.89 -14.17
C PHE A 144 -7.19 1.60 -13.40
N ILE A 145 -7.21 1.64 -12.07
CA ILE A 145 -7.57 0.48 -11.24
C ILE A 145 -9.03 0.08 -11.51
N GLU A 146 -9.94 1.02 -11.75
CA GLU A 146 -11.33 0.72 -12.13
C GLU A 146 -11.44 0.05 -13.51
N ASP A 147 -10.73 0.57 -14.50
CA ASP A 147 -10.80 0.10 -15.89
C ASP A 147 -10.07 -1.23 -16.12
N SER A 148 -9.10 -1.57 -15.26
CA SER A 148 -8.23 -2.75 -15.44
C SER A 148 -8.84 -4.08 -14.99
N ASP A 149 -10.12 -4.12 -14.59
CA ASP A 149 -10.79 -5.32 -14.03
C ASP A 149 -9.94 -6.02 -12.95
N ILE A 150 -9.16 -5.27 -12.16
CA ILE A 150 -8.38 -5.81 -11.03
C ILE A 150 -9.37 -6.10 -9.88
N GLN A 151 -10.09 -7.22 -10.02
CA GLN A 151 -10.99 -7.82 -9.02
C GLN A 151 -10.28 -8.82 -8.11
#